data_AF-A0A1R0G7P8-F1
#
_entry.id   AF-A0A1R0G7P8-F1
#
_cell.length_a   1.000
_cell.length_b   1.000
_cell.length_c   1.000
_cell.angle_alpha   90.00
_cell.angle_beta   90.00
_cell.angle_gamma   90.00
#
_symmetry.space_group_name_H-M   'P 1'
#
loop_
_entity.id
_entity.type
_entity.pdbx_description
1 polymer ?
#
loop_
_entity_poly.entity_id
_entity_poly.type
_entity_poly.pdbx_seq_one_letter_code
_entity_poly.pdbx_strand_id
1 'polypeptide(L)'
;MQRPPSSPLGTEFHLFWGDHPIAVASNIIHEGDEELSCIPFTVFPHYIREFWADPVYAQVKRPGGNPSETKPLRLRVNLRRPGGRDPDDDEEGNQNLIFELPEDVVLNGVNDERARLGVEIVCRHWVNMAAYDLILVAWGSQTVSRRVTVDEVDEDISVLIDYSLIALAGNGDFIPVAFQVIGPTGNYPDEWARWSARTRVDVHLNVQRPNAPRVVFPAIKHDVISLAELGSWNVRLQIDIDESDAQHYLLASLIWAGKDRDGNSVPATPSQPISEAGTYDFEIDNALVVAIAKGTVVVHYLLQAGDLPDKRSYNLHLRVVGEVSEWPAPTIDQQMGNELDPNLPIITIRLPRQASWHPSDTLTIAMLSGSEDDTVEYTDSRPVGDSPPRSDLTFDVPGNQLRRFQQRLTEVFYSVTRGTGSPMNSLRRVVQVGKLTPALRDFTSFDNRNWNSWANKVSVRGELAIDGAQNVCWRASKTAAELIEPGIEKAYAGLKNSTQYEISFYCKTTGSTTPSSITTAFAGETSVKTVMPNRNWEKFSHTFTTPAVTPAQTQNAVIYFSVNTAATFFLDEIQVLERSAKRHR
;
A
#
# COMPACT_ATOMS: atom_id res chain seq x y z
N MET A 1 0.59 2.46 14.19
CA MET A 1 0.37 2.44 15.66
C MET A 1 0.10 3.86 16.14
N GLN A 2 -0.82 4.11 17.08
CA GLN A 2 -0.95 5.46 17.67
C GLN A 2 0.35 5.88 18.36
N ARG A 3 0.83 7.09 18.09
CA ARG A 3 2.06 7.59 18.70
C ARG A 3 1.84 7.79 20.20
N PRO A 4 2.68 7.19 21.07
CA PRO A 4 2.61 7.47 22.50
C PRO A 4 2.86 8.96 22.78
N PRO A 5 2.11 9.59 23.70
CA PRO A 5 2.34 10.98 24.08
C PRO A 5 3.81 11.20 24.46
N SER A 6 4.38 12.36 24.10
CA SER A 6 5.75 12.73 24.45
C SER A 6 6.82 11.69 24.04
N SER A 7 6.83 11.27 22.78
CA SER A 7 7.91 10.47 22.19
C SER A 7 9.02 11.39 21.66
N PRO A 8 10.15 11.57 22.38
CA PRO A 8 11.21 12.49 21.98
C PRO A 8 11.90 12.05 20.68
N LEU A 9 12.64 12.97 20.05
CA LEU A 9 13.51 12.68 18.91
C LEU A 9 14.43 11.49 19.22
N GLY A 10 14.58 10.57 18.26
CA GLY A 10 15.34 9.34 18.42
C GLY A 10 14.61 8.22 19.17
N THR A 11 13.33 8.36 19.48
CA THR A 11 12.53 7.22 19.99
C THR A 11 12.35 6.20 18.87
N GLU A 12 12.82 4.97 19.11
CA GLU A 12 12.68 3.84 18.19
C GLU A 12 11.40 3.05 18.49
N PHE A 13 10.77 2.56 17.43
CA PHE A 13 9.63 1.67 17.46
C PHE A 13 9.94 0.42 16.64
N HIS A 14 9.67 -0.74 17.22
CA HIS A 14 9.94 -2.04 16.62
C HIS A 14 8.66 -2.87 16.63
N LEU A 15 8.12 -3.19 15.46
CA LEU A 15 6.89 -3.98 15.31
C LEU A 15 7.23 -5.47 15.25
N PHE A 16 6.63 -6.25 16.13
CA PHE A 16 6.67 -7.70 16.15
C PHE A 16 5.36 -8.26 15.62
N TRP A 17 5.45 -9.32 14.80
CA TRP A 17 4.31 -9.90 14.11
C TRP A 17 4.34 -11.42 14.20
N GLY A 18 3.41 -11.99 14.97
CA GLY A 18 3.31 -13.43 15.16
C GLY A 18 4.47 -14.00 15.98
N ASP A 19 4.91 -15.21 15.62
CA ASP A 19 5.99 -15.94 16.28
C ASP A 19 7.40 -15.54 15.78
N HIS A 20 7.50 -14.46 14.99
CA HIS A 20 8.78 -14.05 14.42
C HIS A 20 9.74 -13.56 15.53
N PRO A 21 10.98 -14.09 15.61
CA PRO A 21 11.88 -13.86 16.73
C PRO A 21 12.51 -12.46 16.74
N ILE A 22 12.41 -11.74 15.62
CA ILE A 22 12.91 -10.37 15.45
C ILE A 22 11.78 -9.47 14.95
N ALA A 23 11.92 -8.16 15.19
CA ALA A 23 11.01 -7.17 14.66
C ALA A 23 10.94 -7.27 13.13
N VAL A 24 9.72 -7.19 12.58
CA VAL A 24 9.45 -7.31 11.15
C VAL A 24 9.39 -5.96 10.44
N ALA A 25 9.32 -4.88 11.21
CA ALA A 25 9.41 -3.50 10.74
C ALA A 25 9.85 -2.60 11.89
N SER A 26 10.54 -1.51 11.57
CA SER A 26 10.88 -0.47 12.54
C SER A 26 10.63 0.94 12.01
N ASN A 27 10.60 1.89 12.94
CA ASN A 27 10.50 3.31 12.68
C ASN A 27 11.19 4.09 13.81
N ILE A 28 11.63 5.31 13.56
CA ILE A 28 12.24 6.19 14.56
C ILE A 28 11.72 7.62 14.41
N ILE A 29 11.49 8.31 15.53
CA ILE A 29 11.10 9.73 15.50
C ILE A 29 12.29 10.57 15.01
N HIS A 30 12.10 11.25 13.89
CA HIS A 30 13.01 12.24 13.33
C HIS A 30 12.51 13.67 13.57
N GLU A 31 13.36 14.64 13.25
CA GLU A 31 12.96 16.04 13.12
C GLU A 31 11.96 16.19 11.96
N GLY A 32 10.84 16.90 12.16
CA GLY A 32 9.74 16.98 11.19
C GLY A 32 8.58 16.02 11.44
N ASP A 33 8.69 15.13 12.43
CA ASP A 33 7.63 14.21 12.84
C ASP A 33 6.72 14.80 13.93
N GLU A 34 6.78 16.10 14.23
CA GLU A 34 6.11 16.71 15.38
C GLU A 34 4.58 16.52 15.35
N GLU A 35 4.00 16.51 14.14
CA GLU A 35 2.56 16.39 13.91
C GLU A 35 2.09 14.94 13.69
N LEU A 36 3.00 13.95 13.70
CA LEU A 36 2.61 12.55 13.55
C LEU A 36 1.77 12.07 14.73
N SER A 37 0.50 11.78 14.46
CA SER A 37 -0.43 11.16 15.42
C SER A 37 -0.30 9.63 15.44
N CYS A 38 0.24 9.03 14.37
CA CYS A 38 0.50 7.61 14.23
C CYS A 38 1.92 7.35 13.71
N ILE A 39 2.51 6.25 14.16
CA ILE A 39 3.76 5.70 13.64
C ILE A 39 3.44 4.69 12.53
N PRO A 40 3.90 4.94 11.30
CA PRO A 40 3.70 4.03 10.19
C PRO A 40 4.71 2.88 10.24
N PHE A 41 4.29 1.71 9.76
CA PHE A 41 5.15 0.55 9.59
C PHE A 41 4.86 -0.08 8.23
N THR A 42 5.92 -0.34 7.47
CA THR A 42 5.84 -1.16 6.24
C THR A 42 6.24 -2.58 6.59
N VAL A 43 5.29 -3.51 6.60
CA VAL A 43 5.56 -4.93 6.82
C VAL A 43 5.55 -5.65 5.47
N PHE A 44 6.65 -6.32 5.14
CA PHE A 44 6.73 -7.05 3.87
C PHE A 44 5.80 -8.26 3.86
N PRO A 45 5.17 -8.59 2.71
CA PRO A 45 4.18 -9.66 2.61
C PRO A 45 4.67 -11.03 3.12
N HIS A 46 5.97 -11.33 3.04
CA HIS A 46 6.52 -12.62 3.46
C HIS A 46 6.49 -12.86 4.98
N TYR A 47 6.34 -11.81 5.79
CA TYR A 47 6.10 -11.90 7.24
C TYR A 47 4.63 -12.16 7.58
N ILE A 48 3.72 -11.92 6.64
CA ILE A 48 2.28 -12.07 6.85
C ILE A 48 1.86 -13.49 6.48
N ARG A 49 1.43 -14.28 7.47
CA ARG A 49 1.04 -15.68 7.30
C ARG A 49 -0.34 -15.95 7.90
N GLU A 50 -1.10 -16.83 7.25
CA GLU A 50 -2.34 -17.39 7.81
C GLU A 50 -2.03 -18.31 9.02
N PHE A 51 -2.96 -18.54 9.95
CA PHE A 51 -4.32 -17.96 10.08
C PHE A 51 -4.41 -16.87 11.16
N TRP A 52 -3.45 -16.85 12.09
CA TRP A 52 -3.40 -15.91 13.21
C TRP A 52 -1.99 -15.35 13.33
N ALA A 53 -1.88 -14.03 13.39
CA ALA A 53 -0.69 -13.36 13.89
C ALA A 53 -0.90 -13.10 15.38
N ASP A 54 -0.22 -13.89 16.21
CA ASP A 54 -0.32 -13.84 17.66
C ASP A 54 1.04 -14.11 18.31
N PRO A 55 1.61 -13.16 19.08
CA PRO A 55 1.12 -11.79 19.30
C PRO A 55 1.56 -10.81 18.18
N VAL A 56 0.82 -9.73 18.00
CA VAL A 56 1.24 -8.54 17.25
C VAL A 56 1.36 -7.38 18.23
N TYR A 57 2.56 -6.83 18.38
CA TYR A 57 2.81 -5.73 19.32
C TYR A 57 3.99 -4.87 18.85
N ALA A 58 4.05 -3.64 19.33
CA ALA A 58 5.19 -2.77 19.12
C ALA A 58 5.97 -2.60 20.43
N GLN A 59 7.29 -2.67 20.34
CA GLN A 59 8.20 -2.25 21.38
C GLN A 59 8.65 -0.81 21.11
N VAL A 60 8.58 0.03 22.14
CA VAL A 60 8.95 1.44 22.12
C VAL A 60 10.18 1.64 22.97
N LYS A 61 11.27 2.15 22.38
CA LYS A 61 12.54 2.38 23.05
C LYS A 61 12.90 3.86 22.97
N ARG A 62 12.78 4.54 24.11
CA ARG A 62 13.12 5.97 24.24
C ARG A 62 14.62 6.14 24.49
N PRO A 63 15.24 7.25 24.05
CA PRO A 63 16.63 7.54 24.35
C PRO A 63 16.89 7.50 25.87
N GLY A 64 17.83 6.66 26.31
CA GLY A 64 18.21 6.53 27.72
C GLY A 64 17.16 5.89 28.64
N GLY A 65 16.06 5.37 28.11
CA GLY A 65 14.98 4.72 28.87
C GLY A 65 14.93 3.20 28.67
N ASN A 66 14.20 2.52 29.55
CA ASN A 66 13.86 1.11 29.35
C ASN A 66 12.83 0.95 28.21
N PRO A 67 12.91 -0.13 27.41
CA PRO A 67 11.87 -0.46 26.44
C PRO A 67 10.51 -0.67 27.13
N SER A 68 9.44 -0.28 26.45
CA SER A 68 8.05 -0.53 26.85
C SER A 68 7.29 -1.15 25.68
N GLU A 69 6.32 -2.03 25.94
CA GLU A 69 5.57 -2.73 24.90
C GLU A 69 4.10 -2.29 24.87
N THR A 70 3.53 -2.24 23.67
CA THR A 70 2.07 -2.10 23.54
C THR A 70 1.37 -3.36 24.01
N LYS A 71 0.09 -3.25 24.35
CA LYS A 71 -0.75 -4.43 24.57
C LYS A 71 -0.70 -5.33 23.32
N PRO A 72 -0.36 -6.63 23.44
CA PRO A 72 -0.35 -7.53 22.31
C PRO A 72 -1.75 -7.73 21.76
N LEU A 73 -1.84 -7.74 20.44
CA LEU A 73 -3.04 -8.04 19.67
C LEU A 73 -2.94 -9.45 19.09
N ARG A 74 -4.07 -10.10 18.97
CA ARG A 74 -4.22 -11.32 18.18
C ARG A 74 -5.01 -10.97 16.93
N LEU A 75 -4.36 -10.99 15.77
CA LEU A 75 -4.96 -10.59 14.50
C LEU A 75 -5.23 -11.82 13.62
N ARG A 76 -6.43 -11.91 13.06
CA ARG A 76 -6.74 -12.94 12.06
C ARG A 76 -6.18 -12.51 10.72
N VAL A 77 -5.50 -13.43 10.04
CA VAL A 77 -4.93 -13.22 8.71
C VAL A 77 -5.60 -14.20 7.76
N ASN A 78 -6.24 -13.68 6.72
CA ASN A 78 -6.81 -14.46 5.63
C ASN A 78 -6.17 -14.02 4.32
N LEU A 79 -5.43 -14.92 3.68
CA LEU A 79 -4.77 -14.73 2.39
C LEU A 79 -5.50 -15.51 1.28
N ARG A 80 -6.42 -16.40 1.64
CA ARG A 80 -7.23 -17.17 0.68
C ARG A 80 -8.55 -16.49 0.36
N ARG A 81 -8.92 -16.50 -0.91
CA ARG A 81 -10.19 -15.94 -1.40
C ARG A 81 -11.35 -16.90 -1.10
N PRO A 82 -12.46 -16.45 -0.48
CA PRO A 82 -13.68 -17.25 -0.42
C PRO A 82 -14.19 -17.51 -1.85
N GLY A 83 -14.59 -18.73 -2.15
CA GLY A 83 -14.92 -19.14 -3.53
C GLY A 83 -13.70 -19.37 -4.42
N GLY A 84 -12.47 -19.15 -3.96
CA GLY A 84 -11.26 -19.42 -4.75
C GLY A 84 -11.12 -18.57 -6.02
N ARG A 85 -10.25 -19.01 -6.94
CA ARG A 85 -10.11 -18.44 -8.28
C ARG A 85 -11.23 -18.98 -9.17
N ASP A 86 -11.82 -18.11 -9.97
CA ASP A 86 -12.83 -18.53 -10.94
C ASP A 86 -12.22 -19.50 -11.97
N PRO A 87 -12.84 -20.67 -12.24
CA PRO A 87 -12.28 -21.61 -13.20
C PRO A 87 -12.46 -21.19 -14.66
N ASP A 88 -13.46 -20.35 -14.97
CA ASP A 88 -13.76 -19.90 -16.33
C ASP A 88 -14.15 -18.41 -16.38
N ASP A 89 -13.19 -17.57 -16.78
CA ASP A 89 -13.39 -16.11 -16.88
C ASP A 89 -14.39 -15.70 -18.00
N ASP A 90 -14.76 -16.62 -18.91
CA ASP A 90 -15.71 -16.37 -19.99
C ASP A 90 -17.18 -16.59 -19.57
N GLU A 91 -17.41 -17.37 -18.51
CA GLU A 91 -18.74 -17.66 -17.96
C GLU A 91 -19.18 -16.59 -16.95
N GLU A 92 -20.50 -16.43 -16.80
CA GLU A 92 -21.02 -15.39 -15.91
C GLU A 92 -20.84 -15.74 -14.44
N GLY A 93 -20.05 -14.91 -13.72
CA GLY A 93 -19.94 -14.97 -12.27
C GLY A 93 -19.15 -16.18 -11.79
N ASN A 94 -18.77 -16.20 -10.52
CA ASN A 94 -17.85 -17.18 -9.97
C ASN A 94 -18.48 -18.57 -9.96
N GLN A 95 -17.93 -19.52 -10.72
CA GLN A 95 -18.55 -20.83 -10.84
C GLN A 95 -18.35 -21.71 -9.60
N ASN A 96 -17.51 -21.30 -8.65
CA ASN A 96 -17.40 -21.93 -7.33
C ASN A 96 -18.41 -21.37 -6.30
N LEU A 97 -19.17 -20.33 -6.65
CA LEU A 97 -20.24 -19.79 -5.81
C LEU A 97 -21.58 -20.23 -6.39
N ILE A 98 -22.14 -21.31 -5.83
CA ILE A 98 -23.37 -21.93 -6.33
C ILE A 98 -24.50 -21.71 -5.32
N PHE A 99 -25.68 -21.34 -5.82
CA PHE A 99 -26.89 -21.28 -5.01
C PHE A 99 -28.05 -21.96 -5.73
N GLU A 100 -29.06 -22.35 -4.96
CA GLU A 100 -30.26 -23.00 -5.44
C GLU A 100 -31.51 -22.25 -4.97
N LEU A 101 -32.44 -22.06 -5.90
CA LEU A 101 -33.77 -21.54 -5.66
C LEU A 101 -34.75 -22.70 -5.50
N PRO A 102 -35.85 -22.51 -4.75
CA PRO A 102 -36.94 -23.49 -4.70
C PRO A 102 -37.48 -23.80 -6.10
N GLU A 103 -37.76 -25.08 -6.39
CA GLU A 103 -38.18 -25.53 -7.72
C GLU A 103 -39.45 -24.79 -8.21
N ASP A 104 -40.38 -24.52 -7.31
CA ASP A 104 -41.61 -23.81 -7.62
C ASP A 104 -41.37 -22.34 -8.01
N VAL A 105 -40.36 -21.69 -7.42
CA VAL A 105 -39.94 -20.32 -7.76
C VAL A 105 -39.29 -20.30 -9.15
N VAL A 106 -38.48 -21.30 -9.48
CA VAL A 106 -37.84 -21.42 -10.80
C VAL A 106 -38.88 -21.68 -11.90
N LEU A 107 -39.87 -22.51 -11.63
CA LEU A 107 -40.88 -22.91 -12.61
C LEU A 107 -42.01 -21.87 -12.79
N ASN A 108 -42.48 -21.28 -11.69
CA ASN A 108 -43.71 -20.48 -11.70
C ASN A 108 -43.48 -19.00 -11.36
N GLY A 109 -42.25 -18.61 -11.01
CA GLY A 109 -41.97 -17.27 -10.49
C GLY A 109 -42.56 -17.04 -9.10
N VAL A 110 -42.71 -15.77 -8.72
CA VAL A 110 -43.18 -15.34 -7.41
C VAL A 110 -44.36 -14.38 -7.55
N ASN A 111 -45.55 -14.90 -7.29
CA ASN A 111 -46.76 -14.09 -7.13
C ASN A 111 -46.92 -13.59 -5.67
N ASP A 112 -47.96 -12.80 -5.41
CA ASP A 112 -48.22 -12.21 -4.08
C ASP A 112 -48.37 -13.27 -2.97
N GLU A 113 -49.08 -14.37 -3.24
CA GLU A 113 -49.29 -15.45 -2.28
C GLU A 113 -47.98 -16.17 -1.96
N ARG A 114 -47.19 -16.48 -3.00
CA ARG A 114 -45.91 -17.15 -2.86
C ARG A 114 -44.88 -16.27 -2.14
N ALA A 115 -44.88 -14.97 -2.41
CA ALA A 115 -44.01 -14.00 -1.75
C ALA A 115 -44.25 -13.94 -0.24
N ARG A 116 -45.50 -14.11 0.23
CA ARG A 116 -45.83 -14.10 1.67
C ARG A 116 -45.25 -15.28 2.43
N LEU A 117 -44.96 -16.38 1.75
CA LEU A 117 -44.26 -17.53 2.32
C LEU A 117 -42.74 -17.30 2.41
N GLY A 118 -42.20 -16.30 1.71
CA GLY A 118 -40.76 -16.03 1.59
C GLY A 118 -40.03 -17.04 0.69
N VAL A 119 -38.89 -16.65 0.15
CA VAL A 119 -38.07 -17.52 -0.73
C VAL A 119 -36.80 -17.91 0.01
N GLU A 120 -36.65 -19.20 0.30
CA GLU A 120 -35.43 -19.74 0.91
C GLU A 120 -34.41 -20.08 -0.17
N ILE A 121 -33.29 -19.37 -0.18
CA ILE A 121 -32.18 -19.59 -1.10
C ILE A 121 -31.11 -20.42 -0.39
N VAL A 122 -30.71 -21.53 -0.98
CA VAL A 122 -29.64 -22.39 -0.44
C VAL A 122 -28.33 -22.02 -1.12
N CYS A 123 -27.42 -21.38 -0.40
CA CYS A 123 -26.03 -21.16 -0.84
C CYS A 123 -25.22 -22.42 -0.54
N ARG A 124 -24.71 -23.11 -1.57
CA ARG A 124 -23.85 -24.27 -1.39
C ARG A 124 -22.53 -23.85 -0.74
N HIS A 125 -21.94 -24.72 0.07
CA HIS A 125 -20.62 -24.49 0.65
C HIS A 125 -19.58 -24.19 -0.45
N TRP A 126 -18.63 -23.31 -0.16
CA TRP A 126 -17.66 -22.80 -1.13
C TRP A 126 -16.21 -23.09 -0.71
N VAL A 127 -15.31 -23.02 -1.70
CA VAL A 127 -13.87 -23.18 -1.46
C VAL A 127 -13.35 -22.08 -0.52
N ASN A 128 -12.54 -22.46 0.47
CA ASN A 128 -12.01 -21.57 1.52
C ASN A 128 -13.09 -20.92 2.40
N MET A 129 -14.23 -21.59 2.60
CA MET A 129 -15.24 -21.17 3.56
C MET A 129 -14.65 -21.03 4.97
N ALA A 130 -15.03 -19.96 5.66
CA ALA A 130 -14.53 -19.69 6.99
C ALA A 130 -15.63 -19.17 7.92
N ALA A 131 -15.47 -19.48 9.21
CA ALA A 131 -16.34 -18.91 10.24
C ALA A 131 -16.27 -17.37 10.17
N TYR A 132 -17.44 -16.75 10.26
CA TYR A 132 -17.69 -15.31 10.14
C TYR A 132 -17.59 -14.72 8.73
N ASP A 133 -17.50 -15.55 7.69
CA ASP A 133 -17.81 -15.12 6.32
C ASP A 133 -19.17 -14.43 6.29
N LEU A 134 -19.25 -13.31 5.58
CA LEU A 134 -20.48 -12.57 5.33
C LEU A 134 -21.04 -12.98 3.97
N ILE A 135 -22.14 -13.72 3.98
CA ILE A 135 -22.95 -14.01 2.80
C ILE A 135 -23.79 -12.77 2.51
N LEU A 136 -23.79 -12.33 1.26
CA LEU A 136 -24.62 -11.26 0.75
C LEU A 136 -25.45 -11.83 -0.41
N VAL A 137 -26.74 -12.05 -0.19
CA VAL A 137 -27.68 -12.51 -1.23
C VAL A 137 -28.39 -11.30 -1.80
N ALA A 138 -28.30 -11.10 -3.10
CA ALA A 138 -29.01 -10.06 -3.84
C ALA A 138 -30.31 -10.62 -4.42
N TRP A 139 -31.41 -9.92 -4.19
CA TRP A 139 -32.71 -10.11 -4.83
C TRP A 139 -33.09 -8.81 -5.54
N GLY A 140 -32.78 -8.74 -6.84
CA GLY A 140 -32.90 -7.52 -7.62
C GLY A 140 -32.03 -6.39 -7.04
N SER A 141 -32.69 -5.32 -6.58
CA SER A 141 -32.04 -4.15 -5.99
C SER A 141 -31.79 -4.25 -4.48
N GLN A 142 -32.29 -5.31 -3.85
CA GLN A 142 -32.24 -5.50 -2.41
C GLN A 142 -31.23 -6.57 -2.04
N THR A 143 -30.70 -6.49 -0.83
CA THR A 143 -29.73 -7.48 -0.32
C THR A 143 -30.06 -7.93 1.09
N VAL A 144 -30.00 -9.23 1.32
CA VAL A 144 -29.95 -9.83 2.66
C VAL A 144 -28.51 -10.20 2.97
N SER A 145 -28.08 -9.99 4.21
CA SER A 145 -26.77 -10.44 4.65
C SER A 145 -26.89 -11.36 5.86
N ARG A 146 -26.01 -12.37 5.91
CA ARG A 146 -25.94 -13.36 6.99
C ARG A 146 -24.48 -13.73 7.23
N ARG A 147 -24.08 -13.84 8.50
CA ARG A 147 -22.74 -14.35 8.85
C ARG A 147 -22.78 -15.86 9.08
N VAL A 148 -21.76 -16.55 8.58
CA VAL A 148 -21.49 -17.97 8.85
C VAL A 148 -21.05 -18.13 10.30
N THR A 149 -21.66 -19.04 11.03
CA THR A 149 -21.25 -19.39 12.40
C THR A 149 -20.11 -20.42 12.40
N VAL A 150 -19.52 -20.70 13.56
CA VAL A 150 -18.39 -21.65 13.65
C VAL A 150 -18.82 -23.09 13.29
N ASP A 151 -20.04 -23.48 13.64
CA ASP A 151 -20.56 -24.84 13.43
C ASP A 151 -21.16 -25.04 12.03
N GLU A 152 -21.19 -23.98 11.21
CA GLU A 152 -21.74 -23.97 9.85
C GLU A 152 -20.66 -23.99 8.77
N VAL A 153 -19.38 -24.02 9.15
CA VAL A 153 -18.28 -24.07 8.18
C VAL A 153 -18.34 -25.39 7.41
N ASP A 154 -18.19 -25.31 6.09
CA ASP A 154 -18.29 -26.42 5.14
C ASP A 154 -19.70 -27.03 5.01
N GLU A 155 -20.73 -26.35 5.52
CA GLU A 155 -22.15 -26.70 5.34
C GLU A 155 -22.84 -25.73 4.37
N ASP A 156 -23.92 -26.20 3.74
CA ASP A 156 -24.77 -25.35 2.90
C ASP A 156 -25.61 -24.41 3.78
N ILE A 157 -25.78 -23.16 3.33
CA ILE A 157 -26.40 -22.11 4.13
C ILE A 157 -27.69 -21.62 3.49
N SER A 158 -28.80 -21.77 4.21
CA SER A 158 -30.08 -21.18 3.83
C SER A 158 -30.19 -19.70 4.21
N VAL A 159 -30.65 -18.88 3.27
CA VAL A 159 -30.97 -17.47 3.45
C VAL A 159 -32.41 -17.21 3.02
N LEU A 160 -33.24 -16.72 3.94
CA LEU A 160 -34.63 -16.38 3.68
C LEU A 160 -34.76 -14.96 3.11
N ILE A 161 -35.40 -14.84 1.96
CA ILE A 161 -35.84 -13.58 1.38
C ILE A 161 -37.31 -13.37 1.73
N ASP A 162 -37.60 -12.43 2.61
CA ASP A 162 -38.97 -12.19 3.08
C ASP A 162 -39.82 -11.37 2.10
N TYR A 163 -41.12 -11.36 2.33
CA TYR A 163 -42.10 -10.61 1.53
C TYR A 163 -41.76 -9.12 1.41
N SER A 164 -41.31 -8.50 2.50
CA SER A 164 -41.07 -7.05 2.53
C SER A 164 -39.94 -6.66 1.58
N LEU A 165 -38.91 -7.50 1.51
CA LEU A 165 -37.78 -7.32 0.61
C LEU A 165 -38.16 -7.61 -0.84
N ILE A 166 -38.92 -8.68 -1.10
CA ILE A 166 -39.44 -8.99 -2.45
C ILE A 166 -40.30 -7.83 -2.96
N ALA A 167 -41.21 -7.31 -2.12
CA ALA A 167 -42.06 -6.18 -2.46
C ALA A 167 -41.27 -4.88 -2.69
N LEU A 168 -40.18 -4.67 -1.95
CA LEU A 168 -39.31 -3.51 -2.12
C LEU A 168 -38.48 -3.58 -3.41
N ALA A 169 -38.03 -4.78 -3.78
CA ALA A 169 -37.41 -5.05 -5.08
C ALA A 169 -38.40 -4.85 -6.25
N GLY A 170 -39.69 -5.12 -6.00
CA GLY A 170 -40.78 -4.88 -6.95
C GLY A 170 -40.95 -5.98 -7.98
N ASN A 171 -41.88 -5.77 -8.91
CA ASN A 171 -42.21 -6.71 -9.98
C ASN A 171 -41.21 -6.62 -11.13
N GLY A 172 -41.09 -7.72 -11.87
CA GLY A 172 -40.38 -7.80 -13.14
C GLY A 172 -40.19 -9.25 -13.59
N ASP A 173 -40.20 -9.46 -14.91
CA ASP A 173 -40.07 -10.80 -15.51
C ASP A 173 -38.68 -11.43 -15.30
N PHE A 174 -37.68 -10.62 -14.93
CA PHE A 174 -36.27 -11.01 -14.86
C PHE A 174 -35.54 -10.39 -13.66
N ILE A 175 -36.08 -10.52 -12.45
CA ILE A 175 -35.38 -10.08 -11.24
C ILE A 175 -34.09 -10.90 -11.06
N PRO A 176 -32.90 -10.26 -11.09
CA PRO A 176 -31.65 -10.98 -10.94
C PRO A 176 -31.43 -11.41 -9.49
N VAL A 177 -31.06 -12.67 -9.30
CA VAL A 177 -30.70 -13.27 -8.02
C VAL A 177 -29.28 -13.80 -8.11
N ALA A 178 -28.45 -13.48 -7.14
CA ALA A 178 -27.09 -13.98 -6.99
C ALA A 178 -26.64 -13.82 -5.55
N PHE A 179 -25.52 -14.43 -5.19
CA PHE A 179 -24.87 -14.18 -3.91
C PHE A 179 -23.37 -13.92 -4.04
N GLN A 180 -22.83 -13.25 -3.04
CA GLN A 180 -21.41 -12.98 -2.86
C GLN A 180 -21.03 -13.39 -1.44
N VAL A 181 -19.76 -13.74 -1.26
CA VAL A 181 -19.18 -14.00 0.06
C VAL A 181 -18.04 -13.03 0.31
N ILE A 182 -18.02 -12.41 1.48
CA ILE A 182 -16.91 -11.59 1.97
C ILE A 182 -16.28 -12.32 3.14
N GLY A 183 -14.98 -12.60 3.06
CA GLY A 183 -14.26 -13.34 4.09
C GLY A 183 -14.28 -12.64 5.45
N PRO A 184 -13.82 -13.30 6.53
CA PRO A 184 -13.98 -12.81 7.89
C PRO A 184 -13.09 -11.59 8.19
N THR A 185 -12.10 -11.33 7.34
CA THR A 185 -11.21 -10.16 7.38
C THR A 185 -11.51 -9.15 6.25
N GLY A 186 -12.63 -9.31 5.54
CA GLY A 186 -13.06 -8.39 4.49
C GLY A 186 -12.52 -8.68 3.08
N ASN A 187 -11.87 -9.83 2.86
CA ASN A 187 -11.35 -10.19 1.54
C ASN A 187 -12.46 -10.74 0.63
N TYR A 188 -12.48 -10.31 -0.63
CA TYR A 188 -13.45 -10.71 -1.64
C TYR A 188 -13.08 -12.03 -2.33
N PRO A 189 -14.01 -12.63 -3.10
CA PRO A 189 -13.72 -13.75 -4.01
C PRO A 189 -12.75 -13.36 -5.13
N ASP A 190 -12.70 -14.16 -6.20
CA ASP A 190 -12.00 -13.75 -7.42
C ASP A 190 -12.39 -12.31 -7.79
N GLU A 191 -11.40 -11.47 -8.06
CA GLU A 191 -11.65 -10.06 -8.33
C GLU A 191 -12.42 -9.86 -9.63
N TRP A 192 -12.29 -10.78 -10.61
CA TRP A 192 -12.96 -10.68 -11.90
C TRP A 192 -14.37 -11.28 -11.84
N ALA A 193 -14.64 -12.14 -10.85
CA ALA A 193 -15.92 -12.78 -10.61
C ALA A 193 -16.23 -12.81 -9.10
N ARG A 194 -16.77 -11.70 -8.58
CA ARG A 194 -17.03 -11.54 -7.13
C ARG A 194 -18.40 -12.03 -6.67
N TRP A 195 -19.30 -12.33 -7.60
CA TRP A 195 -20.65 -12.79 -7.37
C TRP A 195 -20.81 -14.14 -8.05
N SER A 196 -21.72 -14.98 -7.57
CA SER A 196 -22.18 -16.17 -8.30
C SER A 196 -22.72 -15.81 -9.69
N ALA A 197 -22.87 -16.82 -10.54
CA ALA A 197 -23.76 -16.72 -11.70
C ALA A 197 -25.14 -16.21 -11.28
N ARG A 198 -25.82 -15.47 -12.14
CA ARG A 198 -27.16 -14.95 -11.84
C ARG A 198 -28.25 -15.91 -12.30
N THR A 199 -29.30 -16.02 -11.50
CA THR A 199 -30.57 -16.60 -11.93
C THR A 199 -31.61 -15.50 -12.06
N ARG A 200 -32.45 -15.54 -13.09
CA ARG A 200 -33.54 -14.59 -13.29
C ARG A 200 -34.84 -15.19 -12.78
N VAL A 201 -35.56 -14.43 -11.96
CA VAL A 201 -36.85 -14.84 -11.38
C VAL A 201 -37.94 -13.89 -11.83
N ASP A 202 -39.04 -14.44 -12.33
CA ASP A 202 -40.26 -13.69 -12.61
C ASP A 202 -40.96 -13.34 -11.28
N VAL A 203 -41.25 -12.06 -11.06
CA VAL A 203 -41.94 -11.57 -9.87
C VAL A 203 -43.13 -10.71 -10.29
N HIS A 204 -44.33 -11.13 -9.93
CA HIS A 204 -45.59 -10.47 -10.28
C HIS A 204 -46.51 -10.37 -9.06
N LEU A 205 -46.22 -9.43 -8.18
CA LEU A 205 -47.05 -9.10 -7.03
C LEU A 205 -48.28 -8.29 -7.46
N ASN A 206 -49.33 -8.28 -6.64
CA ASN A 206 -50.56 -7.52 -6.87
C ASN A 206 -50.40 -6.00 -6.57
N VAL A 207 -49.24 -5.43 -6.89
CA VAL A 207 -48.91 -4.02 -6.68
C VAL A 207 -48.82 -3.34 -8.04
N GLN A 208 -49.68 -2.35 -8.31
CA GLN A 208 -49.58 -1.55 -9.53
C GLN A 208 -48.57 -0.41 -9.36
N ARG A 209 -47.59 -0.35 -10.27
CA ARG A 209 -46.62 0.75 -10.39
C ARG A 209 -46.50 1.18 -11.85
N PRO A 210 -46.06 2.43 -12.11
CA PRO A 210 -45.62 2.83 -13.43
C PRO A 210 -44.51 1.91 -13.95
N ASN A 211 -44.42 1.76 -15.28
CA ASN A 211 -43.41 0.94 -15.94
C ASN A 211 -41.98 1.41 -15.60
N ALA A 212 -41.01 0.50 -15.67
CA ALA A 212 -39.62 0.86 -15.47
C ALA A 212 -39.13 1.83 -16.58
N PRO A 213 -38.10 2.67 -16.30
CA PRO A 213 -37.42 3.42 -17.35
C PRO A 213 -36.94 2.53 -18.50
N ARG A 214 -36.85 3.08 -19.71
CA ARG A 214 -36.27 2.42 -20.88
C ARG A 214 -34.96 3.07 -21.28
N VAL A 215 -33.89 2.30 -21.43
CA VAL A 215 -32.66 2.81 -22.06
C VAL A 215 -32.90 2.93 -23.56
N VAL A 216 -32.71 4.13 -24.10
CA VAL A 216 -32.83 4.40 -25.55
C VAL A 216 -31.48 4.51 -26.24
N PHE A 217 -30.42 4.79 -25.47
CA PHE A 217 -29.04 4.75 -25.94
C PHE A 217 -28.10 4.49 -24.75
N PRO A 218 -27.11 3.59 -24.86
CA PRO A 218 -26.76 2.77 -26.02
C PRO A 218 -27.79 1.64 -26.22
N ALA A 219 -27.66 0.88 -27.31
CA ALA A 219 -28.49 -0.30 -27.51
C ALA A 219 -28.12 -1.34 -26.45
N ILE A 220 -29.07 -1.70 -25.59
CA ILE A 220 -28.84 -2.71 -24.55
C ILE A 220 -29.19 -4.11 -25.08
N LYS A 221 -28.31 -5.07 -24.80
CA LYS A 221 -28.55 -6.51 -25.01
C LYS A 221 -28.39 -7.23 -23.68
N HIS A 222 -29.35 -8.10 -23.33
CA HIS A 222 -29.33 -8.86 -22.08
C HIS A 222 -29.10 -8.00 -20.83
N ASP A 223 -29.68 -6.79 -20.80
CA ASP A 223 -29.57 -5.84 -19.67
C ASP A 223 -28.15 -5.29 -19.44
N VAL A 224 -27.32 -5.27 -20.49
CA VAL A 224 -25.92 -4.82 -20.41
C VAL A 224 -25.72 -3.49 -21.12
N ILE A 225 -25.08 -2.54 -20.43
CA ILE A 225 -24.44 -1.36 -20.99
C ILE A 225 -22.97 -1.72 -21.26
N SER A 226 -22.60 -1.76 -22.55
CA SER A 226 -21.20 -1.92 -22.97
C SER A 226 -20.51 -0.57 -23.02
N LEU A 227 -19.45 -0.38 -22.24
CA LEU A 227 -18.65 0.84 -22.29
C LEU A 227 -17.95 1.02 -23.66
N ALA A 228 -17.64 -0.08 -24.34
CA ALA A 228 -17.07 -0.05 -25.68
C ALA A 228 -18.06 0.49 -26.72
N GLU A 229 -19.35 0.12 -26.60
CA GLU A 229 -20.40 0.64 -27.47
C GLU A 229 -20.84 2.05 -27.08
N LEU A 230 -20.81 2.36 -25.77
CA LEU A 230 -21.13 3.70 -25.25
C LEU A 230 -20.11 4.75 -25.70
N GLY A 231 -18.83 4.38 -25.78
CA GLY A 231 -17.75 5.30 -26.14
C GLY A 231 -17.70 6.51 -25.20
N SER A 232 -17.70 7.72 -25.78
CA SER A 232 -17.70 8.99 -25.03
C SER A 232 -19.09 9.61 -24.84
N TRP A 233 -20.16 8.89 -25.18
CA TRP A 233 -21.53 9.39 -25.13
C TRP A 233 -22.19 9.12 -23.76
N ASN A 234 -23.21 9.92 -23.43
CA ASN A 234 -24.05 9.73 -22.24
C ASN A 234 -25.05 8.59 -22.45
N VAL A 235 -25.47 7.94 -21.36
CA VAL A 235 -26.62 7.02 -21.40
C VAL A 235 -27.89 7.85 -21.40
N ARG A 236 -28.82 7.54 -22.31
CA ARG A 236 -30.12 8.21 -22.42
C ARG A 236 -31.23 7.24 -22.05
N LEU A 237 -32.12 7.69 -21.17
CA LEU A 237 -33.28 6.94 -20.69
C LEU A 237 -34.57 7.69 -21.00
N GLN A 238 -35.66 6.94 -21.16
CA GLN A 238 -37.01 7.47 -21.31
C GLN A 238 -37.93 6.90 -20.24
N ILE A 239 -38.84 7.75 -19.75
CA ILE A 239 -40.00 7.34 -18.96
C ILE A 239 -41.25 7.86 -19.64
N ASP A 240 -42.35 7.13 -19.51
CA ASP A 240 -43.67 7.53 -20.01
C ASP A 240 -44.58 7.86 -18.84
N ILE A 241 -45.18 9.05 -18.85
CA ILE A 241 -46.10 9.54 -17.83
C ILE A 241 -47.49 9.66 -18.47
N ASP A 242 -48.49 8.99 -17.87
CA ASP A 242 -49.87 9.01 -18.35
C ASP A 242 -50.63 10.29 -17.93
N GLU A 243 -51.82 10.50 -18.50
CA GLU A 243 -52.66 11.67 -18.20
C GLU A 243 -53.06 11.77 -16.73
N SER A 244 -53.25 10.64 -16.05
CA SER A 244 -53.62 10.63 -14.64
C SER A 244 -52.45 11.11 -13.79
N ASP A 245 -51.26 10.58 -14.01
CA ASP A 245 -50.07 10.93 -13.25
C ASP A 245 -49.64 12.38 -13.54
N ALA A 246 -49.75 12.85 -14.79
CA ALA A 246 -49.44 14.23 -15.15
C ALA A 246 -50.37 15.28 -14.50
N GLN A 247 -51.59 14.90 -14.09
CA GLN A 247 -52.51 15.79 -13.37
C GLN A 247 -52.19 15.93 -11.88
N HIS A 248 -51.52 14.93 -11.30
CA HIS A 248 -51.34 14.83 -9.84
C HIS A 248 -49.89 15.08 -9.40
N TYR A 249 -48.91 14.84 -10.27
CA TYR A 249 -47.50 14.94 -9.96
C TYR A 249 -46.83 16.08 -10.73
N LEU A 250 -45.86 16.74 -10.11
CA LEU A 250 -45.22 17.96 -10.64
C LEU A 250 -43.74 17.76 -11.00
N LEU A 251 -43.09 16.75 -10.42
CA LEU A 251 -41.67 16.48 -10.63
C LEU A 251 -41.43 14.99 -10.85
N ALA A 252 -40.66 14.65 -11.87
CA ALA A 252 -40.15 13.32 -12.11
C ALA A 252 -38.65 13.29 -11.81
N SER A 253 -38.25 12.52 -10.79
CA SER A 253 -36.85 12.31 -10.42
C SER A 253 -36.42 10.90 -10.79
N LEU A 254 -35.47 10.78 -11.71
CA LEU A 254 -34.83 9.50 -12.02
C LEU A 254 -33.83 9.18 -10.92
N ILE A 255 -33.83 7.95 -10.42
CA ILE A 255 -32.90 7.44 -9.44
C ILE A 255 -31.99 6.43 -10.13
N TRP A 256 -30.75 6.83 -10.41
CA TRP A 256 -29.68 5.97 -10.91
C TRP A 256 -28.84 5.50 -9.72
N ALA A 257 -29.05 4.25 -9.29
CA ALA A 257 -28.31 3.63 -8.19
C ALA A 257 -27.21 2.72 -8.75
N GLY A 258 -26.10 3.32 -9.17
CA GLY A 258 -24.91 2.60 -9.64
C GLY A 258 -24.05 2.08 -8.50
N LYS A 259 -23.44 0.91 -8.69
CA LYS A 259 -22.41 0.34 -7.81
C LYS A 259 -21.24 -0.16 -8.66
N ASP A 260 -20.04 0.29 -8.36
CA ASP A 260 -18.82 -0.18 -9.04
C ASP A 260 -18.48 -1.65 -8.71
N ARG A 261 -17.38 -2.17 -9.26
CA ARG A 261 -16.89 -3.54 -8.98
C ARG A 261 -16.65 -3.83 -7.50
N ASP A 262 -16.41 -2.79 -6.70
CA ASP A 262 -16.09 -2.84 -5.28
C ASP A 262 -17.33 -2.66 -4.40
N GLY A 263 -18.50 -2.48 -5.02
CA GLY A 263 -19.78 -2.27 -4.35
C GLY A 263 -19.99 -0.82 -3.91
N ASN A 264 -19.09 0.11 -4.26
CA ASN A 264 -19.21 1.51 -3.88
C ASN A 264 -20.28 2.19 -4.73
N SER A 265 -21.09 3.02 -4.08
CA SER A 265 -22.19 3.74 -4.72
C SER A 265 -21.67 4.82 -5.68
N VAL A 266 -22.18 4.84 -6.90
CA VAL A 266 -22.01 5.88 -7.93
C VAL A 266 -23.41 6.37 -8.35
N PRO A 267 -24.06 7.22 -7.55
CA PRO A 267 -25.45 7.62 -7.77
C PRO A 267 -25.57 8.78 -8.75
N ALA A 268 -26.75 8.90 -9.39
CA ALA A 268 -27.18 10.12 -10.08
C ALA A 268 -28.69 10.31 -9.92
N THR A 269 -29.15 11.56 -9.78
CA THR A 269 -30.58 11.84 -9.57
C THR A 269 -31.10 13.02 -10.42
N PRO A 270 -31.01 12.94 -11.77
CA PRO A 270 -31.56 14.00 -12.62
C PRO A 270 -33.08 14.09 -12.44
N SER A 271 -33.60 15.31 -12.44
CA SER A 271 -35.04 15.58 -12.22
C SER A 271 -35.59 16.53 -13.28
N GLN A 272 -36.85 16.35 -13.66
CA GLN A 272 -37.54 17.19 -14.65
C GLN A 272 -38.96 17.54 -14.18
N PRO A 273 -39.43 18.78 -14.43
CA PRO A 273 -40.81 19.16 -14.14
C PRO A 273 -41.79 18.48 -15.10
N ILE A 274 -42.90 17.99 -14.56
CA ILE A 274 -43.97 17.36 -15.32
C ILE A 274 -44.94 18.47 -15.75
N SER A 275 -45.08 18.67 -17.06
CA SER A 275 -45.97 19.71 -17.63
C SER A 275 -47.20 19.12 -18.31
N GLU A 276 -47.03 17.94 -18.91
CA GLU A 276 -48.08 17.20 -19.61
C GLU A 276 -47.78 15.70 -19.63
N ALA A 277 -48.77 14.90 -20.02
CA ALA A 277 -48.55 13.48 -20.29
C ALA A 277 -47.66 13.30 -21.52
N GLY A 278 -46.78 12.30 -21.49
CA GLY A 278 -45.86 12.04 -22.58
C GLY A 278 -44.56 11.38 -22.13
N THR A 279 -43.59 11.39 -23.04
CA THR A 279 -42.26 10.81 -22.85
C THR A 279 -41.27 11.86 -22.36
N TYR A 280 -40.53 11.55 -21.31
CA TYR A 280 -39.50 12.41 -20.73
C TYR A 280 -38.12 11.75 -20.87
N ASP A 281 -37.15 12.49 -21.42
CA ASP A 281 -35.79 12.03 -21.68
C ASP A 281 -34.83 12.42 -20.55
N PHE A 282 -34.10 11.47 -19.98
CA PHE A 282 -33.06 11.69 -18.98
C PHE A 282 -31.68 11.29 -19.50
N GLU A 283 -30.64 12.01 -19.10
CA GLU A 283 -29.26 11.67 -19.42
C GLU A 283 -28.45 11.34 -18.16
N ILE A 284 -27.59 10.35 -18.28
CA ILE A 284 -26.58 10.00 -17.28
C ILE A 284 -25.21 10.18 -17.92
N ASP A 285 -24.40 11.02 -17.29
CA ASP A 285 -23.07 11.36 -17.78
C ASP A 285 -22.20 10.13 -17.96
N ASN A 286 -21.52 10.05 -19.12
CA ASN A 286 -20.61 8.96 -19.47
C ASN A 286 -19.64 8.60 -18.34
N ALA A 287 -19.09 9.63 -17.68
CA ALA A 287 -18.10 9.45 -16.62
C ALA A 287 -18.66 8.73 -15.38
N LEU A 288 -19.95 8.88 -15.06
CA LEU A 288 -20.61 8.12 -13.99
C LEU A 288 -20.79 6.65 -14.39
N VAL A 289 -21.12 6.39 -15.66
CA VAL A 289 -21.28 5.03 -16.19
C VAL A 289 -19.94 4.30 -16.25
N VAL A 290 -18.88 4.97 -16.71
CA VAL A 290 -17.51 4.41 -16.73
C VAL A 290 -17.02 4.09 -15.32
N ALA A 291 -17.35 4.91 -14.32
CA ALA A 291 -16.99 4.65 -12.92
C ALA A 291 -17.68 3.40 -12.34
N ILE A 292 -18.73 2.88 -12.99
CA ILE A 292 -19.47 1.66 -12.61
C ILE A 292 -18.90 0.41 -13.30
N ALA A 293 -17.86 0.52 -14.14
CA ALA A 293 -17.28 -0.61 -14.88
C ALA A 293 -17.14 -1.90 -14.05
N LYS A 294 -17.55 -3.04 -14.62
CA LYS A 294 -17.65 -4.36 -13.96
C LYS A 294 -18.61 -4.38 -12.74
N GLY A 295 -19.53 -3.42 -12.68
CA GLY A 295 -20.52 -3.26 -11.63
C GLY A 295 -21.96 -3.36 -12.15
N THR A 296 -22.89 -2.84 -11.34
CA THR A 296 -24.34 -2.96 -11.56
C THR A 296 -25.01 -1.61 -11.38
N VAL A 297 -26.14 -1.40 -12.05
CA VAL A 297 -27.00 -0.25 -11.80
C VAL A 297 -28.46 -0.69 -11.67
N VAL A 298 -29.16 -0.05 -10.74
CA VAL A 298 -30.62 -0.13 -10.66
C VAL A 298 -31.18 1.25 -10.96
N VAL A 299 -32.12 1.34 -11.89
CA VAL A 299 -32.74 2.59 -12.29
C VAL A 299 -34.24 2.52 -12.05
N HIS A 300 -34.79 3.52 -11.37
CA HIS A 300 -36.23 3.74 -11.25
C HIS A 300 -36.52 5.23 -11.24
N TYR A 301 -37.78 5.63 -11.16
CA TYR A 301 -38.15 7.03 -10.97
C TYR A 301 -39.20 7.20 -9.88
N LEU A 302 -39.22 8.40 -9.32
CA LEU A 302 -40.22 8.88 -8.38
C LEU A 302 -40.99 10.02 -9.05
N LEU A 303 -42.32 9.91 -9.04
CA LEU A 303 -43.22 11.01 -9.34
C LEU A 303 -43.59 11.67 -8.01
N GLN A 304 -43.29 12.95 -7.90
CA GLN A 304 -43.42 13.71 -6.65
C GLN A 304 -44.48 14.80 -6.81
N ALA A 305 -45.35 14.89 -5.80
CA ALA A 305 -46.39 15.89 -5.69
C ALA A 305 -46.13 16.76 -4.46
N GLY A 306 -46.86 17.85 -4.30
CA GLY A 306 -46.77 18.67 -3.08
C GLY A 306 -47.48 18.04 -1.88
N ASP A 307 -48.53 17.26 -2.11
CA ASP A 307 -49.50 16.79 -1.11
C ASP A 307 -49.78 15.29 -1.17
N LEU A 308 -49.45 14.61 -2.28
CA LEU A 308 -49.54 13.16 -2.41
C LEU A 308 -48.21 12.47 -2.09
N PRO A 309 -48.23 11.24 -1.56
CA PRO A 309 -47.03 10.42 -1.44
C PRO A 309 -46.37 10.19 -2.81
N ASP A 310 -45.04 10.14 -2.79
CA ASP A 310 -44.24 9.84 -3.97
C ASP A 310 -44.65 8.50 -4.59
N LYS A 311 -44.93 8.50 -5.91
CA LYS A 311 -45.26 7.30 -6.66
C LYS A 311 -44.02 6.76 -7.34
N ARG A 312 -43.67 5.52 -7.01
CA ARG A 312 -42.45 4.84 -7.48
C ARG A 312 -42.76 3.88 -8.64
N SER A 313 -41.91 3.87 -9.67
CA SER A 313 -41.97 2.91 -10.78
C SER A 313 -41.33 1.56 -10.49
N TYR A 314 -41.47 0.60 -11.42
CA TYR A 314 -40.68 -0.63 -11.40
C TYR A 314 -39.19 -0.37 -11.65
N ASN A 315 -38.35 -1.30 -11.20
CA ASN A 315 -36.89 -1.17 -11.29
C ASN A 315 -36.38 -1.76 -12.61
N LEU A 316 -35.60 -0.96 -13.35
CA LEU A 316 -34.74 -1.45 -14.42
C LEU A 316 -33.39 -1.89 -13.82
N HIS A 317 -32.99 -3.13 -14.05
CA HIS A 317 -31.73 -3.69 -13.57
C HIS A 317 -30.77 -3.80 -14.74
N LEU A 318 -29.58 -3.18 -14.66
CA LEU A 318 -28.57 -3.28 -15.72
C LEU A 318 -27.18 -3.61 -15.15
N ARG A 319 -26.31 -4.13 -16.02
CA ARG A 319 -24.88 -4.29 -15.78
C ARG A 319 -24.08 -3.31 -16.63
N VAL A 320 -22.90 -2.93 -16.13
CA VAL A 320 -21.93 -2.18 -16.92
C VAL A 320 -20.72 -3.07 -17.17
N VAL A 321 -20.46 -3.39 -18.44
CA VAL A 321 -19.29 -4.18 -18.86
C VAL A 321 -18.27 -3.31 -19.56
N GLY A 322 -17.00 -3.62 -19.33
CA GLY A 322 -15.86 -2.87 -19.83
C GLY A 322 -14.72 -2.89 -18.82
N GLU A 323 -13.56 -2.37 -19.22
CA GLU A 323 -12.42 -2.30 -18.31
C GLU A 323 -12.62 -1.23 -17.24
N VAL A 324 -12.16 -1.56 -16.04
CA VAL A 324 -12.18 -0.63 -14.91
C VAL A 324 -11.16 0.44 -15.21
N SER A 325 -11.60 1.69 -15.32
CA SER A 325 -10.66 2.80 -15.43
C SER A 325 -9.96 2.98 -14.09
N GLU A 326 -8.76 2.43 -13.95
CA GLU A 326 -7.88 2.74 -12.82
C GLU A 326 -7.58 4.25 -12.82
N TRP A 327 -7.63 4.88 -11.64
CA TRP A 327 -7.28 6.29 -11.57
C TRP A 327 -5.78 6.45 -11.85
N PRO A 328 -5.40 7.34 -12.78
CA PRO A 328 -4.03 7.47 -13.21
C PRO A 328 -3.14 7.90 -12.04
N ALA A 329 -1.87 7.52 -12.10
CA ALA A 329 -0.89 7.92 -11.10
C ALA A 329 -0.76 9.46 -11.07
N PRO A 330 -0.53 10.07 -9.89
CA PRO A 330 -0.31 11.51 -9.82
C PRO A 330 0.98 11.90 -10.53
N THR A 331 1.05 13.15 -10.96
CA THR A 331 2.27 13.78 -11.48
C THR A 331 2.88 14.72 -10.44
N ILE A 332 4.18 14.93 -10.51
CA ILE A 332 4.90 15.86 -9.63
C ILE A 332 5.51 16.93 -10.52
N ASP A 333 5.08 18.19 -10.37
CA ASP A 333 5.41 19.28 -11.30
C ASP A 333 6.94 19.53 -11.36
N GLN A 334 7.67 19.32 -10.26
CA GLN A 334 9.11 19.54 -10.15
C GLN A 334 9.97 18.28 -10.40
N GLN A 335 9.36 17.14 -10.77
CA GLN A 335 10.10 15.92 -11.10
C GLN A 335 10.84 16.07 -12.43
N MET A 336 12.12 15.71 -12.47
CA MET A 336 12.91 15.66 -13.70
C MET A 336 13.31 14.21 -14.03
N GLY A 337 12.73 13.66 -15.10
CA GLY A 337 12.90 12.24 -15.43
C GLY A 337 12.33 11.36 -14.32
N ASN A 338 13.19 10.54 -13.70
CA ASN A 338 12.82 9.68 -12.55
C ASN A 338 13.32 10.21 -11.21
N GLU A 339 13.92 11.40 -11.19
CA GLU A 339 14.52 12.00 -10.00
C GLU A 339 13.76 13.23 -9.52
N LEU A 340 13.79 13.46 -8.21
CA LEU A 340 13.27 14.65 -7.55
C LEU A 340 14.35 15.23 -6.63
N ASP A 341 14.62 16.53 -6.74
CA ASP A 341 15.61 17.20 -5.89
C ASP A 341 15.06 17.36 -4.46
N PRO A 342 15.70 16.77 -3.43
CA PRO A 342 15.22 16.84 -2.05
C PRO A 342 15.33 18.24 -1.45
N ASN A 343 16.08 19.16 -2.06
CA ASN A 343 16.30 20.51 -1.52
C ASN A 343 15.27 21.54 -1.97
N LEU A 344 14.29 21.13 -2.78
CA LEU A 344 13.22 22.01 -3.21
C LEU A 344 12.43 22.52 -2.01
N PRO A 345 12.08 23.83 -1.96
CA PRO A 345 11.33 24.39 -0.85
C PRO A 345 9.89 23.86 -0.79
N ILE A 346 9.36 23.41 -1.92
CA ILE A 346 8.02 22.87 -2.09
C ILE A 346 7.98 22.01 -3.36
N ILE A 347 7.15 20.96 -3.36
CA ILE A 347 6.75 20.27 -4.59
C ILE A 347 5.23 20.27 -4.70
N THR A 348 4.71 20.24 -5.92
CA THR A 348 3.28 20.19 -6.18
C THR A 348 2.93 18.85 -6.83
N ILE A 349 2.14 18.06 -6.10
CA ILE A 349 1.53 16.83 -6.59
C ILE A 349 0.23 17.21 -7.27
N ARG A 350 0.08 16.79 -8.53
CA ARG A 350 -1.06 17.09 -9.39
C ARG A 350 -1.77 15.80 -9.78
N LEU A 351 -3.09 15.82 -9.71
CA LEU A 351 -3.92 14.67 -10.06
C LEU A 351 -5.21 15.11 -10.77
N PRO A 352 -5.72 14.31 -11.72
CA PRO A 352 -6.90 14.66 -12.49
C PRO A 352 -8.18 14.41 -11.68
N ARG A 353 -9.04 15.45 -11.57
CA ARG A 353 -10.35 15.32 -10.92
C ARG A 353 -11.25 14.36 -11.69
N GLN A 354 -11.80 13.35 -11.00
CA GLN A 354 -12.78 12.42 -11.57
C GLN A 354 -14.21 12.96 -11.36
N ALA A 355 -15.06 12.80 -12.38
CA ALA A 355 -16.46 13.26 -12.30
C ALA A 355 -17.30 12.47 -11.30
N SER A 356 -16.88 11.25 -10.96
CA SER A 356 -17.52 10.41 -9.96
C SER A 356 -17.27 10.86 -8.52
N TRP A 357 -16.37 11.81 -8.26
CA TRP A 357 -16.06 12.28 -6.92
C TRP A 357 -17.05 13.34 -6.45
N HIS A 358 -17.67 13.11 -5.29
CA HIS A 358 -18.57 14.06 -4.66
C HIS A 358 -17.76 15.15 -3.91
N PRO A 359 -18.21 16.41 -3.84
CA PRO A 359 -17.49 17.48 -3.13
C PRO A 359 -17.15 17.18 -1.66
N SER A 360 -17.98 16.35 -0.99
CA SER A 360 -17.75 15.92 0.39
C SER A 360 -16.83 14.69 0.53
N ASP A 361 -16.43 14.06 -0.57
CA ASP A 361 -15.51 12.93 -0.53
C ASP A 361 -14.15 13.41 -0.01
N THR A 362 -13.48 12.59 0.80
CA THR A 362 -12.16 12.93 1.35
C THR A 362 -11.06 12.41 0.43
N LEU A 363 -10.31 13.33 -0.17
CA LEU A 363 -9.15 13.03 -1.00
C LEU A 363 -7.88 13.10 -0.16
N THR A 364 -7.11 12.02 -0.17
CA THR A 364 -5.85 11.88 0.57
C THR A 364 -4.72 11.60 -0.39
N ILE A 365 -3.63 12.37 -0.33
CA ILE A 365 -2.36 12.02 -0.99
C ILE A 365 -1.45 11.31 0.00
N ALA A 366 -0.60 10.42 -0.51
CA ALA A 366 0.39 9.72 0.27
C ALA A 366 1.71 9.64 -0.51
N MET A 367 2.80 10.00 0.18
CA MET A 367 4.16 9.65 -0.20
C MET A 367 4.67 8.61 0.79
N LEU A 368 5.10 7.46 0.28
CA LEU A 368 5.52 6.32 1.09
C LEU A 368 6.86 5.79 0.61
N SER A 369 7.77 5.57 1.56
CA SER A 369 9.00 4.82 1.32
C SER A 369 9.27 3.89 2.50
N GLY A 370 9.24 2.58 2.23
CA GLY A 370 9.45 1.54 3.24
C GLY A 370 10.67 0.69 2.93
N SER A 371 11.40 0.34 3.98
CA SER A 371 12.44 -0.69 4.03
C SER A 371 12.23 -1.54 5.28
N GLU A 372 12.95 -2.66 5.40
CA GLU A 372 12.85 -3.53 6.59
C GLU A 372 13.21 -2.79 7.88
N ASP A 373 14.14 -1.82 7.77
CA ASP A 373 14.72 -1.11 8.90
C ASP A 373 13.99 0.22 9.21
N ASP A 374 13.25 0.78 8.25
CA ASP A 374 12.66 2.12 8.39
C ASP A 374 11.52 2.40 7.40
N THR A 375 10.51 3.15 7.84
CA THR A 375 9.36 3.58 7.04
C THR A 375 9.17 5.10 7.16
N VAL A 376 9.18 5.79 6.03
CA VAL A 376 8.88 7.22 5.94
C VAL A 376 7.56 7.39 5.19
N GLU A 377 6.64 8.12 5.82
CA GLU A 377 5.34 8.44 5.26
C GLU A 377 5.06 9.94 5.41
N TYR A 378 4.43 10.49 4.37
CA TYR A 378 3.79 11.80 4.40
C TYR A 378 2.41 11.66 3.78
N THR A 379 1.39 12.16 4.48
CA THR A 379 0.01 12.20 4.00
C THR A 379 -0.57 13.58 4.18
N ASP A 380 -1.38 14.01 3.21
CA ASP A 380 -2.20 15.22 3.32
C ASP A 380 -3.60 14.92 2.81
N SER A 381 -4.62 15.52 3.42
CA SER A 381 -6.02 15.17 3.18
C SER A 381 -6.91 16.40 3.17
N ARG A 382 -7.84 16.47 2.20
CA ARG A 382 -8.86 17.51 2.14
C ARG A 382 -10.13 17.01 1.44
N PRO A 383 -11.28 17.67 1.65
CA PRO A 383 -12.45 17.44 0.82
C PRO A 383 -12.15 17.73 -0.65
N VAL A 384 -12.77 16.96 -1.54
CA VAL A 384 -12.66 17.13 -2.99
C VAL A 384 -13.13 18.52 -3.44
N GLY A 385 -14.14 19.08 -2.78
CA GLY A 385 -14.66 20.43 -3.02
C GLY A 385 -15.37 20.62 -4.36
N ASP A 386 -15.88 21.83 -4.60
CA ASP A 386 -16.75 22.17 -5.75
C ASP A 386 -15.98 22.58 -7.02
N SER A 387 -14.75 22.10 -7.20
CA SER A 387 -13.98 22.42 -8.42
C SER A 387 -14.62 21.80 -9.67
N PRO A 388 -14.58 22.47 -10.83
CA PRO A 388 -15.19 21.95 -12.05
C PRO A 388 -14.62 20.57 -12.42
N PRO A 389 -15.44 19.63 -12.92
CA PRO A 389 -14.92 18.40 -13.51
C PRO A 389 -13.92 18.76 -14.62
N ARG A 390 -12.71 18.19 -14.55
CA ARG A 390 -11.52 18.46 -15.40
C ARG A 390 -10.55 19.56 -14.96
N SER A 391 -10.73 20.22 -13.82
CA SER A 391 -9.61 20.96 -13.21
C SER A 391 -8.69 19.99 -12.49
N ASP A 392 -7.38 20.14 -12.63
CA ASP A 392 -6.44 19.38 -11.81
C ASP A 392 -6.58 19.79 -10.34
N LEU A 393 -6.50 18.80 -9.45
CA LEU A 393 -6.35 19.03 -8.03
C LEU A 393 -4.87 18.98 -7.68
N THR A 394 -4.44 19.91 -6.83
CA THR A 394 -3.05 20.00 -6.37
C THR A 394 -2.95 19.81 -4.87
N PHE A 395 -1.81 19.27 -4.45
CA PHE A 395 -1.33 19.21 -3.08
C PHE A 395 0.11 19.66 -3.05
N ASP A 396 0.45 20.53 -2.10
CA ASP A 396 1.80 21.01 -1.94
C ASP A 396 2.48 20.28 -0.79
N VAL A 397 3.63 19.67 -1.08
CA VAL A 397 4.46 19.02 -0.06
C VAL A 397 5.58 19.98 0.32
N PRO A 398 5.61 20.45 1.58
CA PRO A 398 6.68 21.33 2.06
C PRO A 398 8.07 20.67 1.98
N GLY A 399 9.10 21.46 1.70
CA GLY A 399 10.47 20.97 1.51
C GLY A 399 11.08 20.28 2.73
N ASN A 400 10.65 20.64 3.95
CA ASN A 400 11.03 19.91 5.17
C ASN A 400 10.46 18.48 5.19
N GLN A 401 9.24 18.28 4.71
CA GLN A 401 8.63 16.95 4.55
C GLN A 401 9.30 16.16 3.41
N LEU A 402 9.58 16.81 2.28
CA LEU A 402 10.27 16.18 1.15
C LEU A 402 11.67 15.65 1.52
N ARG A 403 12.43 16.41 2.31
CA ARG A 403 13.79 16.02 2.75
C ARG A 403 13.81 14.69 3.51
N ARG A 404 12.72 14.29 4.18
CA ARG A 404 12.61 12.99 4.87
C ARG A 404 12.77 11.80 3.91
N PHE A 405 12.49 12.01 2.62
CA PHE A 405 12.62 10.99 1.58
C PHE A 405 13.98 10.98 0.88
N GLN A 406 14.95 11.80 1.30
CA GLN A 406 16.26 11.88 0.67
C GLN A 406 16.96 10.51 0.54
N GLN A 407 17.47 10.23 -0.66
CA GLN A 407 18.11 8.99 -1.11
C GLN A 407 17.18 7.77 -1.15
N ARG A 408 15.85 7.96 -1.13
CA ARG A 408 14.89 6.86 -1.14
C ARG A 408 14.10 6.77 -2.44
N LEU A 409 13.77 5.53 -2.79
CA LEU A 409 12.73 5.24 -3.77
C LEU A 409 11.38 5.44 -3.08
N THR A 410 10.57 6.33 -3.63
CA THR A 410 9.33 6.81 -3.01
C THR A 410 8.15 6.55 -3.92
N GLU A 411 7.09 5.97 -3.39
CA GLU A 411 5.81 5.80 -4.06
C GLU A 411 4.90 6.97 -3.72
N VAL A 412 4.27 7.55 -4.73
CA VAL A 412 3.32 8.66 -4.60
C VAL A 412 2.00 8.24 -5.22
N PHE A 413 0.92 8.32 -4.46
CA PHE A 413 -0.42 7.96 -4.89
C PHE A 413 -1.47 8.77 -4.15
N TYR A 414 -2.71 8.71 -4.60
CA TYR A 414 -3.83 9.32 -3.91
C TYR A 414 -4.95 8.31 -3.70
N SER A 415 -5.82 8.61 -2.75
CA SER A 415 -7.00 7.83 -2.45
C SER A 415 -8.21 8.70 -2.17
N VAL A 416 -9.39 8.19 -2.47
CA VAL A 416 -10.66 8.86 -2.15
C VAL A 416 -11.48 7.97 -1.24
N THR A 417 -11.94 8.56 -0.13
CA THR A 417 -12.81 7.92 0.85
C THR A 417 -14.18 8.57 0.82
N ARG A 418 -15.24 7.76 0.64
CA ARG A 418 -16.63 8.22 0.70
C ARG A 418 -17.26 7.85 2.04
N GLY A 419 -17.54 8.84 2.88
CA GLY A 419 -18.10 8.61 4.22
C GLY A 419 -17.19 7.73 5.09
N THR A 420 -17.71 6.59 5.57
CA THR A 420 -16.97 5.59 6.35
C THR A 420 -16.50 4.39 5.52
N GLY A 421 -16.61 4.46 4.18
CA GLY A 421 -16.17 3.40 3.27
C GLY A 421 -14.66 3.20 3.26
N SER A 422 -14.21 2.16 2.55
CA SER A 422 -12.77 1.93 2.34
C SER A 422 -12.20 2.91 1.31
N PRO A 423 -10.95 3.40 1.49
CA PRO A 423 -10.30 4.27 0.53
C PRO A 423 -10.03 3.52 -0.79
N MET A 424 -10.40 4.15 -1.91
CA MET A 424 -10.04 3.68 -3.25
C MET A 424 -8.73 4.33 -3.68
N ASN A 425 -7.75 3.57 -4.14
CA ASN A 425 -6.41 4.07 -4.49
C ASN A 425 -6.25 4.31 -6.00
N SER A 426 -5.44 5.30 -6.36
CA SER A 426 -4.88 5.46 -7.70
C SER A 426 -3.75 4.48 -7.99
N LEU A 427 -3.34 4.42 -9.26
CA LEU A 427 -2.03 3.94 -9.63
C LEU A 427 -0.92 4.69 -8.86
N ARG A 428 0.20 4.01 -8.64
CA ARG A 428 1.35 4.55 -7.90
C ARG A 428 2.40 5.12 -8.84
N ARG A 429 2.90 6.31 -8.55
CA ARG A 429 4.05 6.93 -9.20
C ARG A 429 5.29 6.63 -8.38
N VAL A 430 6.29 5.98 -8.97
CA VAL A 430 7.58 5.74 -8.30
C VAL A 430 8.57 6.82 -8.71
N VAL A 431 9.23 7.45 -7.73
CA VAL A 431 10.23 8.50 -7.93
C VAL A 431 11.42 8.31 -7.00
N GLN A 432 12.63 8.57 -7.50
CA GLN A 432 13.84 8.59 -6.70
C GLN A 432 14.05 10.01 -6.13
N VAL A 433 13.96 10.16 -4.81
CA VAL A 433 14.19 11.46 -4.16
C VAL A 433 15.66 11.58 -3.82
N GLY A 434 16.39 12.45 -4.52
CA GLY A 434 17.84 12.63 -4.38
C GLY A 434 18.69 11.48 -4.95
N LYS A 435 19.95 11.77 -5.27
CA LYS A 435 20.89 10.78 -5.84
C LYS A 435 21.32 9.74 -4.82
N LEU A 436 21.22 8.46 -5.19
CA LEU A 436 21.82 7.35 -4.44
C LEU A 436 23.33 7.56 -4.32
N THR A 437 23.84 7.80 -3.11
CA THR A 437 25.29 7.77 -2.87
C THR A 437 25.66 6.35 -2.46
N PRO A 438 26.44 5.62 -3.27
CA PRO A 438 26.85 4.26 -2.92
C PRO A 438 27.65 4.27 -1.60
N ALA A 439 27.44 3.23 -0.79
CA ALA A 439 28.15 3.04 0.48
C ALA A 439 29.66 3.04 0.25
N LEU A 440 30.44 3.69 1.14
CA LEU A 440 31.89 3.74 1.01
C LEU A 440 32.49 2.33 0.98
N ARG A 441 33.26 2.02 -0.06
CA ARG A 441 34.09 0.82 -0.15
C ARG A 441 35.45 1.19 -0.73
N ASP A 442 36.48 1.07 0.10
CA ASP A 442 37.85 1.37 -0.28
C ASP A 442 38.75 0.18 0.05
N PHE A 443 39.55 -0.28 -0.93
CA PHE A 443 40.41 -1.45 -0.81
C PHE A 443 41.82 -1.16 -1.33
N THR A 444 42.83 -1.54 -0.57
CA THR A 444 44.25 -1.40 -0.91
C THR A 444 44.98 -2.73 -0.71
N SER A 445 45.38 -3.38 -1.81
CA SER A 445 46.27 -4.55 -1.81
C SER A 445 47.74 -4.22 -2.12
N PHE A 446 48.07 -2.96 -2.36
CA PHE A 446 49.40 -2.50 -2.81
C PHE A 446 49.93 -3.11 -4.14
N ASP A 447 49.12 -3.93 -4.81
CA ASP A 447 49.42 -4.48 -6.14
C ASP A 447 49.79 -3.38 -7.13
N ASN A 448 50.67 -3.72 -8.08
CA ASN A 448 51.23 -2.77 -9.05
C ASN A 448 51.90 -1.54 -8.39
N ARG A 449 52.33 -1.69 -7.13
CA ARG A 449 52.90 -0.61 -6.30
C ARG A 449 51.93 0.57 -6.09
N ASN A 450 50.62 0.30 -6.10
CA ASN A 450 49.59 1.32 -5.92
C ASN A 450 49.29 1.54 -4.45
N TRP A 451 49.64 2.73 -3.94
CA TRP A 451 49.34 3.12 -2.56
C TRP A 451 47.86 3.42 -2.31
N ASN A 452 47.03 3.55 -3.36
CA ASN A 452 45.63 3.93 -3.26
C ASN A 452 45.43 5.17 -2.34
N SER A 453 46.27 6.19 -2.54
CA SER A 453 46.30 7.43 -1.76
C SER A 453 46.64 7.31 -0.27
N TRP A 454 47.05 6.14 0.21
CA TRP A 454 47.68 6.02 1.52
C TRP A 454 49.07 6.69 1.51
N ALA A 455 49.44 7.30 2.63
CA ALA A 455 50.75 7.91 2.83
C ALA A 455 51.39 7.38 4.12
N ASN A 456 52.71 7.46 4.24
CA ASN A 456 53.38 7.10 5.49
C ASN A 456 53.06 8.13 6.59
N LYS A 457 52.59 7.66 7.75
CA LYS A 457 52.34 8.48 8.96
C LYS A 457 53.60 9.21 9.42
N VAL A 458 54.75 8.55 9.31
CA VAL A 458 56.05 9.17 9.55
C VAL A 458 56.73 9.34 8.21
N SER A 459 56.97 10.59 7.81
CA SER A 459 57.54 10.92 6.50
C SER A 459 58.79 10.08 6.21
N VAL A 460 58.84 9.47 5.02
CA VAL A 460 59.94 8.62 4.53
C VAL A 460 60.14 7.29 5.32
N ARG A 461 59.25 6.93 6.26
CA ARG A 461 59.34 5.68 7.05
C ARG A 461 58.28 4.67 6.65
N GLY A 462 58.53 4.00 5.53
CA GLY A 462 57.75 2.89 4.99
C GLY A 462 57.87 2.83 3.47
N GLU A 463 57.90 1.62 2.91
CA GLU A 463 58.02 1.40 1.47
C GLU A 463 57.20 0.17 1.04
N LEU A 464 56.89 0.07 -0.25
CA LEU A 464 56.30 -1.16 -0.79
C LEU A 464 57.41 -2.17 -1.07
N ALA A 465 57.30 -3.33 -0.46
CA ALA A 465 58.27 -4.41 -0.56
C ALA A 465 57.58 -5.72 -0.96
N ILE A 466 58.35 -6.59 -1.61
CA ILE A 466 57.89 -7.94 -1.93
C ILE A 466 58.19 -8.83 -0.71
N ASP A 467 57.16 -9.48 -0.20
CA ASP A 467 57.24 -10.52 0.82
C ASP A 467 56.91 -11.88 0.19
N GLY A 468 57.81 -12.86 0.32
CA GLY A 468 57.65 -14.16 -0.34
C GLY A 468 57.81 -14.10 -1.87
N ALA A 469 56.97 -14.83 -2.59
CA ALA A 469 57.14 -15.03 -4.04
C ALA A 469 56.73 -13.81 -4.88
N GLN A 470 55.59 -13.17 -4.58
CA GLN A 470 55.05 -12.03 -5.35
C GLN A 470 54.16 -11.06 -4.54
N ASN A 471 54.03 -11.21 -3.21
CA ASN A 471 53.09 -10.37 -2.46
C ASN A 471 53.68 -8.97 -2.22
N VAL A 472 53.10 -7.93 -2.83
CA VAL A 472 53.52 -6.54 -2.62
C VAL A 472 52.79 -6.02 -1.41
N CYS A 473 53.51 -5.67 -0.35
CA CYS A 473 52.93 -5.16 0.88
C CYS A 473 53.66 -3.91 1.36
N TRP A 474 53.04 -3.17 2.26
CA TRP A 474 53.72 -2.08 2.95
C TRP A 474 54.67 -2.64 4.00
N ARG A 475 55.89 -2.13 4.05
CA ARG A 475 56.94 -2.53 5.00
C ARG A 475 57.60 -1.31 5.63
N ALA A 476 57.83 -1.35 6.94
CA ALA A 476 58.71 -0.41 7.63
C ALA A 476 59.57 -1.11 8.68
N SER A 477 60.77 -0.60 8.91
CA SER A 477 61.67 -1.10 9.96
C SER A 477 62.07 0.04 10.89
N LYS A 478 62.26 -0.30 12.17
CA LYS A 478 62.87 0.58 13.17
C LYS A 478 63.99 -0.12 13.92
N THR A 479 64.94 0.65 14.42
CA THR A 479 65.96 0.22 15.39
C THR A 479 65.47 0.45 16.83
N ALA A 480 66.14 -0.15 17.82
CA ALA A 480 65.79 0.02 19.23
C ALA A 480 66.01 1.47 19.73
N ALA A 481 66.87 2.25 19.08
CA ALA A 481 67.13 3.65 19.43
C ALA A 481 66.07 4.62 18.86
N GLU A 482 65.27 4.19 17.90
CA GLU A 482 64.30 5.06 17.23
C GLU A 482 62.98 5.14 18.01
N LEU A 483 62.65 6.34 18.50
CA LEU A 483 61.38 6.67 19.15
C LEU A 483 60.31 7.06 18.12
N ILE A 484 60.10 6.21 17.12
CA ILE A 484 59.09 6.39 16.08
C ILE A 484 58.05 5.27 16.12
N GLU A 485 56.87 5.60 15.57
CA GLU A 485 55.73 4.69 15.37
C GLU A 485 55.41 4.61 13.88
N PRO A 486 56.06 3.71 13.13
CA PRO A 486 55.83 3.57 11.70
C PRO A 486 54.39 3.16 11.41
N GLY A 487 53.84 3.67 10.33
CA GLY A 487 52.46 3.43 9.96
C GLY A 487 52.07 4.18 8.71
N ILE A 488 50.79 4.12 8.38
CA ILE A 488 50.20 4.79 7.23
C ILE A 488 48.93 5.53 7.61
N GLU A 489 48.55 6.50 6.77
CA GLU A 489 47.35 7.30 6.93
C GLU A 489 46.67 7.61 5.59
N LYS A 490 45.34 7.79 5.63
CA LYS A 490 44.53 8.23 4.48
C LYS A 490 43.35 9.08 4.96
N ALA A 491 43.07 10.15 4.21
CA ALA A 491 41.97 11.07 4.47
C ALA A 491 40.69 10.64 3.73
N TYR A 492 39.55 10.58 4.44
CA TYR A 492 38.24 10.28 3.88
C TYR A 492 37.29 11.46 4.08
N ALA A 493 36.77 12.02 2.99
CA ALA A 493 35.78 13.10 2.99
C ALA A 493 34.38 12.57 2.65
N GLY A 494 33.33 13.32 3.03
CA GLY A 494 31.94 12.99 2.68
C GLY A 494 31.38 11.76 3.41
N LEU A 495 31.92 11.42 4.59
CA LEU A 495 31.41 10.35 5.43
C LEU A 495 30.02 10.71 5.99
N LYS A 496 29.15 9.72 6.12
CA LYS A 496 27.81 9.85 6.71
C LYS A 496 27.95 10.04 8.23
N ASN A 497 27.08 10.84 8.84
CA ASN A 497 27.04 11.06 10.28
C ASN A 497 26.47 9.83 11.01
N SER A 498 26.86 9.62 12.27
CA SER A 498 26.35 8.52 13.11
C SER A 498 26.37 7.15 12.43
N THR A 499 27.33 6.94 11.53
CA THR A 499 27.39 5.75 10.65
C THR A 499 28.61 4.91 11.03
N GLN A 500 28.45 3.60 10.99
CA GLN A 500 29.52 2.66 11.31
C GLN A 500 30.43 2.44 10.09
N TYR A 501 31.73 2.46 10.33
CA TYR A 501 32.77 2.16 9.34
C TYR A 501 33.70 1.09 9.91
N GLU A 502 33.91 0.03 9.15
CA GLU A 502 34.90 -0.99 9.49
C GLU A 502 36.23 -0.69 8.79
N ILE A 503 37.31 -0.71 9.55
CA ILE A 503 38.67 -0.76 9.00
C ILE A 503 39.24 -2.14 9.31
N SER A 504 39.66 -2.86 8.27
CA SER A 504 40.30 -4.17 8.40
C SER A 504 41.52 -4.29 7.51
N PHE A 505 42.48 -5.13 7.90
CA PHE A 505 43.75 -5.33 7.19
C PHE A 505 44.45 -6.58 7.72
N TYR A 506 45.48 -7.04 7.03
CA TYR A 506 46.42 -8.05 7.53
C TYR A 506 47.74 -7.42 7.92
N CYS A 507 48.35 -7.88 9.01
CA CYS A 507 49.69 -7.46 9.38
C CYS A 507 50.53 -8.59 9.98
N LYS A 508 51.84 -8.37 10.05
CA LYS A 508 52.79 -9.21 10.78
C LYS A 508 54.01 -8.40 11.21
N THR A 509 54.76 -8.91 12.18
CA THR A 509 56.02 -8.31 12.64
C THR A 509 57.15 -9.33 12.69
N THR A 510 58.37 -8.91 12.35
CA THR A 510 59.57 -9.75 12.37
C THR A 510 60.76 -9.03 12.98
N GLY A 511 61.82 -9.76 13.33
CA GLY A 511 63.08 -9.16 13.81
C GLY A 511 63.06 -8.74 15.28
N SER A 512 61.97 -9.03 15.99
CA SER A 512 61.82 -8.85 17.45
C SER A 512 61.32 -10.14 18.08
N THR A 513 61.59 -10.37 19.35
CA THR A 513 60.92 -11.38 20.20
C THR A 513 59.85 -10.76 21.10
N THR A 514 59.75 -9.42 21.11
CA THR A 514 58.78 -8.67 21.91
C THR A 514 57.52 -8.44 21.08
N PRO A 515 56.31 -8.70 21.63
CA PRO A 515 55.06 -8.33 20.98
C PRO A 515 55.00 -6.84 20.65
N SER A 516 54.50 -6.53 19.45
CA SER A 516 54.25 -5.16 19.03
C SER A 516 52.79 -4.80 19.30
N SER A 517 52.50 -3.52 19.50
CA SER A 517 51.14 -3.01 19.44
C SER A 517 50.86 -2.45 18.05
N ILE A 518 49.65 -2.66 17.55
CA ILE A 518 49.12 -1.99 16.37
C ILE A 518 47.89 -1.19 16.77
N THR A 519 47.89 0.09 16.42
CA THR A 519 46.80 1.02 16.71
C THR A 519 46.14 1.43 15.41
N THR A 520 44.82 1.36 15.38
CA THR A 520 43.97 1.90 14.32
C THR A 520 43.18 3.06 14.90
N ALA A 521 43.32 4.25 14.33
CA ALA A 521 42.60 5.45 14.73
C ALA A 521 41.70 5.92 13.59
N PHE A 522 40.43 6.20 13.89
CA PHE A 522 39.47 6.75 12.94
C PHE A 522 38.31 7.40 13.69
N ALA A 523 37.73 8.47 13.14
CA ALA A 523 36.57 9.17 13.70
C ALA A 523 36.72 9.60 15.18
N GLY A 524 37.94 9.88 15.64
CA GLY A 524 38.23 10.26 17.03
C GLY A 524 38.31 9.08 18.03
N GLU A 525 38.10 7.85 17.56
CA GLU A 525 38.26 6.62 18.35
C GLU A 525 39.56 5.89 17.97
N THR A 526 40.11 5.13 18.92
CA THR A 526 41.31 4.30 18.70
C THR A 526 41.05 2.87 19.15
N SER A 527 41.53 1.90 18.37
CA SER A 527 41.58 0.49 18.71
C SER A 527 43.03 0.02 18.73
N VAL A 528 43.45 -0.57 19.85
CA VAL A 528 44.81 -1.10 20.02
C VAL A 528 44.74 -2.62 20.10
N LYS A 529 45.58 -3.31 19.32
CA LYS A 529 45.71 -4.77 19.36
C LYS A 529 47.17 -5.19 19.48
N THR A 530 47.40 -6.38 20.03
CA THR A 530 48.73 -6.96 20.14
C THR A 530 49.03 -7.82 18.93
N VAL A 531 50.18 -7.61 18.30
CA VAL A 531 50.71 -8.44 17.21
C VAL A 531 51.85 -9.28 17.74
N MET A 532 51.67 -10.59 17.70
CA MET A 532 52.68 -11.54 18.17
C MET A 532 53.84 -11.64 17.16
N PRO A 533 55.10 -11.62 17.61
CA PRO A 533 56.24 -11.52 16.73
C PRO A 533 56.52 -12.84 15.99
N ASN A 534 57.10 -12.72 14.78
CA ASN A 534 57.53 -13.84 13.93
C ASN A 534 56.43 -14.87 13.64
N ARG A 535 55.17 -14.43 13.61
CA ARG A 535 54.02 -15.22 13.14
C ARG A 535 53.72 -14.92 11.67
N ASN A 536 52.93 -15.80 11.05
CA ASN A 536 52.30 -15.52 9.75
C ASN A 536 51.34 -14.34 9.85
N TRP A 537 50.91 -13.82 8.70
CA TRP A 537 49.93 -12.74 8.57
C TRP A 537 48.68 -12.97 9.44
N GLU A 538 48.31 -11.95 10.23
CA GLU A 538 47.15 -11.94 11.11
C GLU A 538 46.16 -10.86 10.68
N LYS A 539 44.86 -11.20 10.61
CA LYS A 539 43.82 -10.26 10.23
C LYS A 539 43.34 -9.46 11.44
N PHE A 540 43.28 -8.15 11.30
CA PHE A 540 42.64 -7.25 12.25
C PHE A 540 41.46 -6.53 11.61
N SER A 541 40.41 -6.32 12.41
CA SER A 541 39.24 -5.52 12.06
C SER A 541 38.77 -4.77 13.32
N HIS A 542 38.32 -3.53 13.15
CA HIS A 542 37.58 -2.76 14.15
C HIS A 542 36.51 -1.91 13.47
N THR A 543 35.40 -1.68 14.16
CA THR A 543 34.30 -0.84 13.69
C THR A 543 34.26 0.44 14.50
N PHE A 544 34.26 1.57 13.79
CA PHE A 544 34.25 2.92 14.33
C PHE A 544 32.91 3.58 13.98
N THR A 545 32.46 4.55 14.80
CA THR A 545 31.24 5.30 14.52
C THR A 545 31.55 6.78 14.32
N THR A 546 31.11 7.37 13.22
CA THR A 546 31.30 8.81 12.98
C THR A 546 30.45 9.65 13.95
N PRO A 547 30.95 10.82 14.40
CA PRO A 547 30.18 11.71 15.27
C PRO A 547 28.86 12.20 14.62
N ALA A 548 27.91 12.62 15.45
CA ALA A 548 26.60 13.09 15.02
C ALA A 548 26.59 14.53 14.43
N VAL A 549 27.69 15.27 14.51
CA VAL A 549 27.71 16.73 14.25
C VAL A 549 28.34 17.09 12.90
N THR A 550 27.60 17.81 12.06
CA THR A 550 28.01 18.42 10.77
C THR A 550 29.07 19.53 11.02
N PRO A 551 30.09 19.75 10.15
CA PRO A 551 30.12 19.55 8.70
C PRO A 551 30.93 18.34 8.26
N ALA A 552 30.98 18.13 6.93
CA ALA A 552 31.85 17.19 6.23
C ALA A 552 33.29 17.22 6.79
N GLN A 553 33.53 16.46 7.85
CA GLN A 553 34.85 16.34 8.44
C GLN A 553 35.57 15.26 7.66
N THR A 554 36.62 15.68 6.96
CA THR A 554 37.65 14.76 6.53
C THR A 554 38.16 14.02 7.76
N GLN A 555 37.93 12.71 7.83
CA GLN A 555 38.45 11.86 8.89
C GLN A 555 39.71 11.16 8.39
N ASN A 556 40.77 11.18 9.19
CA ASN A 556 41.99 10.46 8.87
C ASN A 556 41.93 9.06 9.48
N ALA A 557 42.00 8.04 8.64
CA ALA A 557 42.29 6.69 9.06
C ALA A 557 43.79 6.56 9.24
N VAL A 558 44.24 6.13 10.42
CA VAL A 558 45.67 5.96 10.73
C VAL A 558 45.91 4.56 11.29
N ILE A 559 46.85 3.82 10.71
CA ILE A 559 47.28 2.50 11.19
C ILE A 559 48.77 2.57 11.50
N TYR A 560 49.18 2.31 12.75
CA TYR A 560 50.58 2.41 13.14
C TYR A 560 51.00 1.39 14.19
N PHE A 561 52.29 1.08 14.19
CA PHE A 561 52.90 0.10 15.09
C PHE A 561 53.74 0.78 16.16
N SER A 562 53.73 0.21 17.36
CA SER A 562 54.57 0.66 18.47
C SER A 562 55.20 -0.53 19.20
N VAL A 563 56.53 -0.48 19.35
CA VAL A 563 57.36 -1.44 20.09
C VAL A 563 58.65 -0.75 20.51
N ASN A 564 59.23 -1.17 21.64
CA ASN A 564 60.43 -0.59 22.24
C ASN A 564 61.75 -1.27 21.82
N THR A 565 61.70 -2.15 20.82
CA THR A 565 62.87 -2.87 20.28
C THR A 565 63.00 -2.65 18.78
N ALA A 566 64.09 -3.14 18.19
CA ALA A 566 64.18 -3.23 16.74
C ALA A 566 63.13 -4.21 16.21
N ALA A 567 62.44 -3.83 15.13
CA ALA A 567 61.40 -4.65 14.50
C ALA A 567 61.15 -4.18 13.07
N THR A 568 60.65 -5.10 12.24
CA THR A 568 60.08 -4.83 10.92
C THR A 568 58.60 -5.14 10.94
N PHE A 569 57.80 -4.25 10.39
CA PHE A 569 56.34 -4.31 10.34
C PHE A 569 55.89 -4.44 8.90
N PHE A 570 54.83 -5.22 8.69
CA PHE A 570 54.22 -5.43 7.40
C PHE A 570 52.71 -5.21 7.48
N LEU A 571 52.12 -4.62 6.44
CA LEU A 571 50.68 -4.35 6.35
C LEU A 571 50.19 -4.61 4.92
N ASP A 572 49.00 -5.20 4.80
CA ASP A 572 48.42 -5.56 3.51
C ASP A 572 46.88 -5.66 3.55
N GLU A 573 46.24 -5.72 2.38
CA GLU A 573 44.80 -5.90 2.15
C GLU A 573 43.91 -5.01 3.03
N ILE A 574 44.16 -3.70 2.98
CA ILE A 574 43.43 -2.73 3.79
C ILE A 574 42.05 -2.50 3.19
N GLN A 575 41.01 -2.67 3.99
CA GLN A 575 39.63 -2.36 3.65
C GLN A 575 39.06 -1.29 4.58
N VAL A 576 38.41 -0.29 4.00
CA VAL A 576 37.54 0.65 4.71
C VAL A 576 36.15 0.54 4.11
N LEU A 577 35.20 0.05 4.91
CA LEU A 577 33.84 -0.27 4.48
C LEU A 577 32.82 0.46 5.35
N GLU A 578 31.87 1.13 4.71
CA GLU A 578 30.65 1.56 5.40
C GLU A 578 29.84 0.32 5.78
N ARG A 579 29.56 0.18 7.08
CA ARG A 579 28.70 -0.84 7.63
C ARG A 579 27.30 -0.23 7.77
N SER A 580 26.34 -0.78 7.05
CA SER A 580 24.93 -0.66 7.41
C SER A 580 24.79 -1.14 8.86
N ALA A 581 24.04 -0.43 9.70
CA ALA A 581 23.67 -0.92 11.03
C ALA A 581 23.27 -2.39 10.90
N LYS A 582 23.92 -3.27 11.67
CA LYS A 582 23.95 -4.72 11.41
C LYS A 582 22.57 -5.27 11.02
N ARG A 583 22.47 -5.75 9.79
CA ARG A 583 21.65 -6.93 9.46
C ARG A 583 22.11 -8.06 10.36
N HIS A 584 21.43 -8.23 11.50
CA HIS A 584 21.58 -9.43 12.31
C HIS A 584 20.88 -10.56 11.54
N ARG A 585 21.69 -11.52 11.11
CA ARG A 585 21.27 -12.74 10.41
C ARG A 585 20.29 -13.57 11.22
#